data_AF-A0A533RU31-F1
#
_entry.id   AF-A0A533RU31-F1
#
_cell.length_a   1.000
_cell.length_b   1.000
_cell.length_c   1.000
_cell.angle_alpha   90.00
_cell.angle_beta   90.00
_cell.angle_gamma   90.00
#
_symmetry.space_group_name_H-M   'P 1'
#
loop_
_entity.id
_entity.type
_entity.pdbx_description
1 polymer ?
#
loop_
_entity_poly.entity_id
_entity_poly.type
_entity_poly.pdbx_seq_one_letter_code
_entity_poly.pdbx_strand_id
1 'polypeptide(L)' 'CRDGGAVPFDEDEAFAALDSTDVEIEVDLGVGDAAATVWTCDLSYEYVRINGEYRS' A
#
# COMPACT_ATOMS: atom_id res chain seq x y z
N CYS A 1 11.07 5.76 1.60
CA CYS A 1 11.40 6.69 2.71
C CYS A 1 12.75 6.27 3.31
N ARG A 2 13.37 7.12 4.15
CA ARG A 2 14.56 6.76 4.93
C ARG A 2 14.49 7.44 6.29
N ASP A 3 14.67 6.68 7.37
CA ASP A 3 14.58 7.16 8.76
C ASP A 3 13.29 7.95 9.06
N GLY A 4 12.16 7.49 8.49
CA GLY A 4 10.86 8.17 8.61
C GLY A 4 10.69 9.43 7.73
N GLY A 5 11.73 9.85 7.01
CA GLY A 5 11.70 10.99 6.10
C GLY A 5 11.34 10.60 4.66
N ALA A 6 10.72 11.55 3.95
CA ALA A 6 10.58 11.48 2.50
C ALA A 6 11.97 11.55 1.82
N VAL A 7 12.13 10.84 0.72
CA VAL A 7 13.33 10.88 -0.12
C VAL A 7 12.89 11.24 -1.54
N PRO A 8 13.73 11.91 -2.34
CA PRO A 8 13.46 12.06 -3.77
C PRO A 8 13.29 10.68 -4.41
N PHE A 9 12.28 10.56 -5.26
CA PHE A 9 12.00 9.36 -6.05
C PHE A 9 11.43 9.78 -7.41
N ASP A 10 11.43 8.86 -8.36
CA ASP A 10 10.84 9.07 -9.67
C ASP A 10 9.35 8.68 -9.64
N GLU A 11 8.47 9.62 -9.99
CA GLU A 11 7.02 9.39 -9.92
C GLU A 11 6.54 8.41 -10.99
N ASP A 12 7.17 8.38 -12.17
CA ASP A 12 6.78 7.46 -13.25
C ASP A 12 7.15 6.02 -12.89
N GLU A 13 8.33 5.82 -12.28
CA GLU A 13 8.75 4.52 -11.75
C GLU A 13 7.81 4.04 -10.63
N ALA A 14 7.46 4.93 -9.69
CA ALA A 14 6.54 4.60 -8.60
C ALA A 14 5.14 4.27 -9.12
N PHE A 15 4.64 5.01 -10.11
CA PHE A 15 3.36 4.73 -10.76
C PHE A 15 3.39 3.36 -11.44
N ALA A 16 4.42 3.06 -12.21
CA ALA A 16 4.57 1.76 -12.87
C ALA A 16 4.62 0.58 -11.88
N ALA A 17 5.25 0.77 -10.71
CA ALA A 17 5.26 -0.23 -9.65
C ALA A 17 3.87 -0.45 -9.03
N LEU A 18 3.08 0.61 -8.88
CA LEU A 18 1.72 0.56 -8.30
C LEU A 18 0.64 0.10 -9.29
N ASP A 19 0.87 0.20 -10.60
CA ASP A 19 -0.05 -0.28 -11.66
C ASP A 19 0.00 -1.82 -11.82
N SER A 20 0.92 -2.50 -11.14
CA SER A 20 0.97 -3.96 -11.04
C SER A 20 -0.25 -4.54 -10.32
N THR A 21 -0.64 -5.77 -10.66
CA THR A 21 -1.70 -6.50 -9.95
C THR A 21 -1.32 -6.83 -8.50
N ASP A 22 -0.06 -7.13 -8.26
CA ASP A 22 0.49 -7.39 -6.93
C ASP A 22 1.47 -6.27 -6.57
N VAL A 23 1.27 -5.66 -5.40
CA VAL A 23 2.10 -4.57 -4.88
C VAL A 23 2.72 -5.00 -3.55
N GLU A 24 4.04 -4.95 -3.46
CA GLU A 24 4.79 -5.22 -2.23
C GLU A 24 5.13 -3.92 -1.52
N ILE A 25 4.89 -3.88 -0.21
CA ILE A 25 5.26 -2.77 0.67
C ILE A 25 6.12 -3.33 1.79
N GLU A 26 7.40 -2.98 1.80
CA GLU A 26 8.33 -3.33 2.87
C GLU A 26 8.48 -2.16 3.85
N VAL A 27 8.37 -2.47 5.16
CA VAL A 27 8.54 -1.50 6.23
C VAL A 27 9.49 -2.05 7.27
N ASP A 28 10.66 -1.43 7.39
CA ASP A 28 11.60 -1.66 8.48
C ASP A 28 11.35 -0.67 9.62
N LEU A 29 11.21 -1.19 10.85
CA LEU A 29 10.97 -0.38 12.04
C LEU A 29 12.26 0.02 12.78
N GLY A 30 13.41 -0.58 12.45
CA GLY A 30 14.71 -0.29 13.08
C GLY A 30 14.82 -0.61 14.58
N VAL A 31 13.93 -1.45 15.14
CA VAL A 31 13.86 -1.73 16.60
C VAL A 31 14.09 -3.20 16.98
N GLY A 32 14.52 -4.05 16.06
CA GLY A 32 14.84 -5.46 16.30
C GLY A 32 14.62 -6.34 15.06
N ASP A 33 14.66 -7.66 15.24
CA ASP A 33 14.64 -8.63 14.13
C ASP A 33 13.29 -9.35 13.94
N ALA A 34 12.25 -8.91 14.65
CA ALA A 34 10.93 -9.50 14.52
C ALA A 34 10.28 -9.10 13.18
N ALA A 35 9.62 -10.05 12.51
CA ALA A 35 8.97 -9.83 11.23
C ALA A 35 7.55 -10.42 11.20
N ALA A 36 6.68 -9.81 10.39
CA ALA A 36 5.34 -10.30 10.09
C ALA A 36 4.94 -9.87 8.68
N THR A 37 4.10 -10.68 8.02
CA THR A 37 3.55 -10.38 6.69
C THR A 37 2.04 -10.30 6.78
N VAL A 38 1.46 -9.27 6.16
CA VAL A 38 0.02 -9.06 6.07
C VAL A 38 -0.36 -8.94 4.60
N TRP A 39 -1.39 -9.69 4.20
CA TRP A 39 -1.97 -9.60 2.87
C TRP A 39 -3.21 -8.73 2.92
N THR A 40 -3.33 -7.80 1.98
CA THR A 40 -4.47 -6.90 1.87
C THR A 40 -4.70 -6.53 0.41
N CYS A 41 -5.71 -5.71 0.14
CA CYS A 41 -6.05 -5.22 -1.19
C CYS A 41 -6.37 -3.73 -1.18
N ASP A 42 -6.49 -3.14 -2.36
CA ASP A 42 -6.85 -1.75 -2.55
C ASP A 42 -8.30 -1.46 -2.09
N LEU A 43 -8.57 -0.18 -1.82
CA LEU A 43 -9.90 0.30 -1.54
C LEU A 43 -10.53 0.87 -2.82
N SER A 44 -11.24 0.01 -3.56
CA SER A 44 -11.86 0.36 -4.82
C SER A 44 -13.23 1.05 -4.68
N TYR A 45 -13.65 1.75 -5.72
CA TYR A 45 -15.01 2.30 -5.82
C TYR A 45 -16.08 1.19 -5.73
N GLU A 46 -15.83 0.04 -6.34
CA GLU A 46 -16.75 -1.09 -6.34
C GLU A 46 -16.97 -1.64 -4.93
N TYR A 47 -15.91 -1.70 -4.10
CA TYR A 47 -16.06 -2.05 -2.69
C TYR A 47 -17.02 -1.10 -1.97
N VAL A 48 -16.88 0.21 -2.20
CA VAL A 48 -17.75 1.23 -1.60
C VAL A 48 -19.19 1.08 -2.10
N ARG A 49 -19.40 0.86 -3.40
CA ARG A 49 -20.73 0.69 -3.99
C ARG A 49 -21.47 -0.52 -3.41
N ILE A 50 -20.81 -1.68 -3.41
CA ILE A 50 -21.38 -2.94 -2.90
C ILE A 50 -21.78 -2.82 -1.42
N ASN A 51 -20.94 -2.18 -0.60
CA ASN A 51 -21.18 -2.08 0.84
C ASN A 51 -21.99 -0.83 1.25
N GLY A 52 -22.04 0.20 0.41
CA GLY A 52 -22.75 1.46 0.66
C GLY A 52 -24.25 1.37 0.37
N GLU A 53 -24.65 0.54 -0.59
CA GLU A 53 -26.06 0.31 -0.96
C GLU A 53 -26.84 -0.54 0.07
N TYR A 54 -26.18 -0.99 1.14
CA TYR A 54 -26.81 -1.81 2.19
C TYR A 54 -27.88 -1.09 3.02
N ARG A 55 -27.92 0.25 2.99
CA ARG A 55 -28.93 1.07 3.68
C ARG A 55 -29.32 2.30 2.84
N SER A 56 -30.09 2.06 1.78
CA SER A 56 -30.94 3.08 1.14
C SER A 56 -32.40 2.66 1.25
#